data_AF-A0A944H393-F1
#
_entry.id   AF-A0A944H393-F1
#
_cell.length_a   1.000
_cell.length_b   1.000
_cell.length_c   1.000
_cell.angle_alpha   90.00
_cell.angle_beta   90.00
_cell.angle_gamma   90.00
#
_symmetry.space_group_name_H-M   'P 1'
#
loop_
_entity.id
_entity.type
_entity.pdbx_description
1 polymer ?
#
loop_
_entity_poly.entity_id
_entity_poly.type
_entity_poly.pdbx_seq_one_letter_code
_entity_poly.pdbx_strand_id
1 'polypeptide(L)'
;MLWHGHQALWGKFSETNTDKDNLITCDLRYQGQIHDRETGLYYNRHRYYDSDSCQYLSSDPIGLAGGIRPQSYVADPVNWVDPLGLNNIGAWGEKTAAKYLAKQGHSILGSVQNASGHGFDVVTKKGNVINIIEVKTSQSNWRSKANMPKWTDNNIAKISGNTNGRWSNMPDYQKNLMDTIEKAKVKGNLNNKLLQINIDERSIRVKCK
;
A
#
# COMPACT_ATOMS: atom_id res chain seq x y z
N MET A 1 18.31 14.82 30.93
CA MET A 1 17.23 14.96 29.94
C MET A 1 17.54 16.23 29.15
N LEU A 2 17.76 16.13 27.83
CA LEU A 2 18.28 17.24 27.00
C LEU A 2 17.19 18.03 26.27
N TRP A 3 16.01 17.43 26.07
CA TRP A 3 14.85 18.07 25.47
C TRP A 3 13.60 17.30 25.90
N HIS A 4 12.49 18.02 26.07
CA HIS A 4 11.17 17.42 26.24
C HIS A 4 10.11 18.35 25.65
N GLY A 5 8.97 17.77 25.28
CA GLY A 5 7.82 18.55 24.86
C GLY A 5 6.55 17.73 24.86
N HIS A 6 5.43 18.42 24.73
CA HIS A 6 4.10 17.82 24.75
C HIS A 6 3.45 17.94 23.37
N GLN A 7 2.86 16.85 22.89
CA GLN A 7 2.10 16.81 21.64
C GLN A 7 0.62 16.56 21.97
N ALA A 8 -0.24 17.47 21.53
CA ALA A 8 -1.69 17.27 21.57
C ALA A 8 -2.13 16.18 20.58
N LEU A 9 -3.39 15.76 20.63
CA LEU A 9 -3.98 14.66 19.84
C LEU A 9 -3.73 14.73 18.31
N TRP A 10 -3.61 15.94 17.76
CA TRP A 10 -3.41 16.17 16.33
C TRP A 10 -2.02 16.74 16.01
N GLY A 11 -1.04 16.50 16.89
CA GLY A 11 0.36 16.82 16.67
C GLY A 11 0.76 18.24 17.04
N LYS A 12 -0.18 19.11 17.45
CA LYS A 12 0.17 20.45 17.93
C LYS A 12 1.17 20.33 19.07
N PHE A 13 2.33 20.95 18.89
CA PHE A 13 3.47 20.75 19.75
C PHE A 13 3.71 21.97 20.63
N SER A 14 3.94 21.75 21.93
CA SER A 14 4.37 22.77 22.86
C SER A 14 5.71 22.39 23.47
N GLU A 15 6.75 23.19 23.18
CA GLU A 15 8.02 23.10 23.88
C GLU A 15 7.90 23.64 25.29
N THR A 16 8.55 22.95 26.22
CA THR A 16 8.73 23.42 27.59
C THR A 16 10.22 23.61 27.79
N ASN A 17 10.77 24.72 27.26
CA ASN A 17 12.18 25.03 27.41
C ASN A 17 12.46 25.42 28.87
N THR A 18 13.24 24.59 29.56
CA THR A 18 13.64 24.81 30.95
C THR A 18 14.93 25.61 31.08
N ASP A 19 15.71 25.79 30.00
CA ASP A 19 16.92 26.62 29.98
C ASP A 19 16.91 27.58 28.78
N LYS A 20 16.91 28.89 29.05
CA LYS A 20 16.92 29.95 28.03
C LYS A 20 18.26 30.08 27.29
N ASP A 21 19.33 29.48 27.84
CA ASP A 21 20.71 29.63 27.34
C ASP A 21 21.21 28.44 26.51
N ASN A 22 20.46 27.34 26.43
CA ASN A 22 20.76 26.17 25.59
C ASN A 22 19.57 25.87 24.66
N LEU A 23 19.57 26.49 23.48
CA LEU A 23 18.54 26.33 22.44
C LEU A 23 18.65 24.97 21.73
N ILE A 24 18.54 23.87 22.48
CA ILE A 24 18.43 22.54 21.90
C ILE A 24 16.99 22.35 21.44
N THR A 25 16.77 22.58 20.15
CA THR A 25 15.48 22.37 19.48
C THR A 25 15.38 20.99 18.87
N CYS A 26 14.18 20.41 18.84
CA CYS A 26 13.91 19.15 18.15
C CYS A 26 12.82 19.34 17.11
N ASP A 27 13.13 19.04 15.84
CA ASP A 27 12.18 19.16 14.74
C ASP A 27 11.33 17.90 14.54
N LEU A 28 11.60 16.81 15.27
CA LEU A 28 10.75 15.63 15.19
C LEU A 28 9.36 15.93 15.74
N ARG A 29 8.33 15.49 15.02
CA ARG A 29 6.91 15.59 15.44
C ARG A 29 6.35 14.17 15.62
N TYR A 30 5.17 13.86 15.10
CA TYR A 30 4.75 12.46 15.07
C TYR A 30 5.71 11.61 14.22
N GLN A 31 5.57 10.29 14.34
CA GLN A 31 6.41 9.34 13.62
C GLN A 31 6.40 9.66 12.10
N GLY A 32 7.58 9.94 11.53
CA GLY A 32 7.75 10.29 10.12
C GLY A 32 7.52 11.75 9.76
N GLN A 33 7.27 12.63 10.73
CA GLN A 33 7.05 14.06 10.52
C GLN A 33 8.25 14.90 10.95
N ILE A 34 8.62 15.90 10.15
CA ILE A 34 9.65 16.90 10.46
C ILE A 34 9.02 18.28 10.47
N HIS A 35 9.22 19.06 11.52
CA HIS A 35 8.79 20.44 11.60
C HIS A 35 9.60 21.32 10.66
N ASP A 36 8.90 21.98 9.75
CA ASP A 36 9.44 23.05 8.94
C ASP A 36 9.19 24.38 9.66
N ARG A 37 10.25 24.96 10.20
CA ARG A 37 10.17 26.19 11.01
C ARG A 37 9.82 27.43 10.20
N GLU A 38 10.11 27.45 8.91
CA GLU A 38 9.80 28.59 8.06
C GLU A 38 8.29 28.74 7.88
N THR A 39 7.60 27.60 7.77
CA THR A 39 6.15 27.56 7.52
C THR A 39 5.33 27.26 8.78
N GLY A 40 5.95 26.69 9.82
CA GLY A 40 5.26 26.16 11.00
C GLY A 40 4.54 24.82 10.74
N LEU A 41 4.66 24.26 9.54
CA LEU A 41 4.00 23.03 9.12
C LEU A 41 4.86 21.81 9.39
N TYR A 42 4.26 20.62 9.33
CA TYR A 42 4.98 19.37 9.49
C TYR A 42 5.10 18.65 8.15
N TYR A 43 6.32 18.43 7.70
CA TYR A 43 6.61 17.73 6.47
C TYR A 43 6.52 16.20 6.65
N ASN A 44 5.64 15.56 5.88
CA ASN A 44 5.46 14.11 5.74
C ASN A 44 5.73 13.69 4.29
N ARG A 45 7.00 13.73 3.88
CA ARG A 45 7.48 13.30 2.54
C ARG A 45 6.68 13.90 1.37
N HIS A 46 5.54 13.33 1.03
CA HIS A 46 4.70 13.77 -0.07
C HIS A 46 3.77 14.94 0.26
N ARG A 47 3.56 15.28 1.55
CA ARG A 47 2.58 16.30 1.96
C ARG A 47 3.05 17.09 3.17
N TYR A 48 2.61 18.35 3.25
CA TYR A 48 2.71 19.18 4.45
C TYR A 48 1.42 19.08 5.26
N TYR A 49 1.56 18.77 6.54
CA TYR A 49 0.51 18.64 7.53
C TYR A 49 0.44 19.90 8.39
N ASP A 50 -0.76 20.43 8.54
CA ASP A 50 -1.06 21.53 9.44
C ASP A 50 -1.71 20.96 10.72
N SER A 51 -1.01 21.14 11.84
CA SER A 51 -1.46 20.66 13.14
C SER A 51 -2.61 21.48 13.73
N ASP A 52 -2.83 22.71 13.28
CA ASP A 52 -3.94 23.55 13.75
C ASP A 52 -5.25 23.15 13.06
N SER A 53 -5.23 22.92 11.75
CA SER A 53 -6.41 22.42 11.02
C SER A 53 -6.55 20.89 11.02
N CYS A 54 -5.59 20.17 11.61
CA CYS A 54 -5.60 18.72 11.75
C CYS A 54 -5.65 17.96 10.40
N GLN A 55 -5.05 18.51 9.35
CA GLN A 55 -5.11 17.95 7.99
C GLN A 55 -3.89 18.33 7.14
N TYR A 56 -3.73 17.63 6.02
CA TYR A 56 -2.77 17.99 4.98
C TYR A 56 -3.27 19.20 4.18
N LEU A 57 -2.36 20.06 3.76
CA LEU A 57 -2.70 21.20 2.91
C LEU A 57 -3.06 20.78 1.48
N SER A 58 -2.31 19.83 0.93
CA SER A 58 -2.56 19.30 -0.41
C SER A 58 -3.40 18.02 -0.38
N SER A 59 -4.18 17.82 -1.44
CA SER A 59 -4.85 16.54 -1.68
C SER A 59 -3.83 15.40 -1.82
N ASP A 60 -4.21 14.19 -1.43
CA ASP A 60 -3.39 12.98 -1.55
C ASP A 60 -2.92 12.77 -3.00
N PRO A 61 -1.61 12.67 -3.28
CA PRO A 61 -1.08 12.40 -4.61
C PRO A 61 -1.59 11.10 -5.25
N ILE A 62 -2.02 10.13 -4.43
CA ILE A 62 -2.64 8.88 -4.92
C ILE A 62 -4.17 9.00 -5.05
N GLY A 63 -4.71 10.20 -4.87
CA GLY A 63 -6.11 10.56 -5.05
C GLY A 63 -7.04 9.88 -4.04
N LEU A 64 -8.25 9.53 -4.47
CA LEU A 64 -9.26 8.85 -3.62
C LEU A 64 -8.82 7.46 -3.13
N ALA A 65 -7.71 6.93 -3.64
CA ALA A 65 -7.14 5.71 -3.08
C ALA A 65 -6.56 5.97 -1.67
N GLY A 66 -6.12 7.20 -1.38
CA GLY A 66 -5.72 7.67 -0.05
C GLY A 66 -6.87 7.84 0.95
N GLY A 67 -8.11 7.62 0.52
CA GLY A 67 -9.31 7.76 1.33
C GLY A 67 -10.30 8.76 0.75
N ILE A 68 -11.51 8.77 1.33
CA ILE A 68 -12.62 9.61 0.88
C ILE A 68 -12.33 11.11 1.14
N ARG A 69 -11.50 11.41 2.15
CA ARG A 69 -11.01 12.77 2.46
C ARG A 69 -9.57 12.92 1.97
N PRO A 70 -9.31 13.51 0.80
CA PRO A 70 -7.96 13.54 0.22
C PRO A 70 -6.93 14.30 1.07
N GLN A 71 -7.39 15.16 1.97
CA GLN A 71 -6.55 15.96 2.86
C GLN A 71 -6.43 15.37 4.28
N SER A 72 -7.10 14.26 4.61
CA SER A 72 -7.03 13.72 5.98
C SER A 72 -5.65 13.12 6.30
N TYR A 73 -5.18 13.33 7.53
CA TYR A 73 -3.96 12.70 8.05
C TYR A 73 -4.14 11.19 8.25
N VAL A 74 -4.87 10.77 9.28
CA VAL A 74 -5.29 9.39 9.53
C VAL A 74 -6.70 9.40 10.12
N ALA A 75 -7.37 8.23 10.14
CA ALA A 75 -8.68 8.10 10.79
C ALA A 75 -8.59 8.13 12.33
N ASP A 76 -7.51 7.59 12.88
CA ASP A 76 -7.25 7.51 14.31
C ASP A 76 -5.78 7.89 14.61
N PRO A 77 -5.50 9.15 15.01
CA PRO A 77 -4.14 9.63 15.25
C PRO A 77 -3.49 9.08 16.52
N VAL A 78 -4.25 8.37 17.38
CA VAL A 78 -3.70 7.71 18.57
C VAL A 78 -3.04 6.40 18.19
N ASN A 79 -3.69 5.63 17.31
CA ASN A 79 -3.24 4.29 16.94
C ASN A 79 -2.50 4.26 15.60
N TRP A 80 -2.78 5.20 14.71
CA TRP A 80 -2.27 5.19 13.33
C TRP A 80 -1.34 6.36 13.05
N VAL A 81 -0.42 6.11 12.14
CA VAL A 81 0.54 7.07 11.62
C VAL A 81 0.51 6.99 10.09
N ASP A 82 0.73 8.11 9.41
CA ASP A 82 1.00 8.16 7.97
C ASP A 82 2.45 8.61 7.71
N PRO A 83 3.45 7.71 7.78
CA PRO A 83 4.87 8.05 7.64
C PRO A 83 5.27 8.46 6.22
N LEU A 84 4.40 8.17 5.24
CA LEU A 84 4.66 8.41 3.83
C LEU A 84 3.92 9.63 3.32
N GLY A 85 2.95 10.15 4.07
CA GLY A 85 2.00 11.10 3.51
C GLY A 85 1.12 10.45 2.44
N LEU A 86 0.83 9.15 2.54
CA LEU A 86 0.01 8.37 1.60
C LEU A 86 -0.76 7.28 2.36
N ASN A 87 -2.08 7.32 2.34
CA ASN A 87 -2.92 6.30 3.01
C ASN A 87 -3.30 5.16 2.06
N ASN A 88 -3.52 3.94 2.59
CA ASN A 88 -4.04 2.78 1.84
C ASN A 88 -3.25 2.43 0.55
N ILE A 89 -1.92 2.44 0.68
CA ILE A 89 -0.98 2.28 -0.43
C ILE A 89 -1.15 0.95 -1.17
N GLY A 90 -1.51 -0.14 -0.48
CA GLY A 90 -1.72 -1.46 -1.09
C GLY A 90 -2.81 -1.43 -2.18
N ALA A 91 -4.01 -0.98 -1.83
CA ALA A 91 -5.13 -0.90 -2.77
C ALA A 91 -4.87 0.08 -3.92
N TRP A 92 -4.16 1.18 -3.65
CA TRP A 92 -3.70 2.08 -4.71
C TRP A 92 -2.73 1.39 -5.68
N GLY A 93 -1.81 0.60 -5.15
CA GLY A 93 -0.84 -0.16 -5.93
C GLY A 93 -1.51 -1.15 -6.88
N GLU A 94 -2.47 -1.93 -6.39
CA GLU A 94 -3.23 -2.88 -7.21
C GLU A 94 -3.95 -2.18 -8.37
N LYS A 95 -4.62 -1.05 -8.10
CA LYS A 95 -5.29 -0.24 -9.13
C LYS A 95 -4.29 0.29 -10.17
N THR A 96 -3.13 0.73 -9.72
CA THR A 96 -2.07 1.25 -10.58
C THR A 96 -1.47 0.15 -11.45
N ALA A 97 -1.22 -1.03 -10.88
CA ALA A 97 -0.79 -2.22 -11.59
C ALA A 97 -1.81 -2.63 -12.67
N ALA A 98 -3.09 -2.70 -12.31
CA ALA A 98 -4.17 -3.03 -13.24
C ALA A 98 -4.25 -2.03 -14.41
N LYS A 99 -4.19 -0.72 -14.14
CA LYS A 99 -4.14 0.32 -15.18
C LYS A 99 -2.92 0.18 -16.09
N TYR A 100 -1.74 -0.07 -15.51
CA TYR A 100 -0.52 -0.29 -16.28
C TYR A 100 -0.67 -1.49 -17.22
N LEU A 101 -1.12 -2.63 -16.70
CA LEU A 101 -1.31 -3.86 -17.47
C LEU A 101 -2.37 -3.71 -18.57
N ALA A 102 -3.47 -3.02 -18.28
CA ALA A 102 -4.50 -2.70 -19.26
C ALA A 102 -3.93 -1.92 -20.44
N LYS A 103 -3.08 -0.90 -20.19
CA LYS A 103 -2.36 -0.16 -21.24
C LYS A 103 -1.41 -1.04 -22.04
N GLN A 104 -0.93 -2.16 -21.48
CA GLN A 104 -0.09 -3.15 -22.16
C GLN A 104 -0.91 -4.24 -22.89
N GLY A 105 -2.23 -4.06 -23.03
CA GLY A 105 -3.14 -4.97 -23.74
C GLY A 105 -3.62 -6.17 -22.93
N HIS A 106 -3.55 -6.12 -21.60
CA HIS A 106 -4.12 -7.14 -20.74
C HIS A 106 -5.60 -6.84 -20.43
N SER A 107 -6.46 -7.86 -20.48
CA SER A 107 -7.80 -7.81 -19.88
C SER A 107 -7.68 -8.12 -18.39
N ILE A 108 -8.16 -7.22 -17.53
CA ILE A 108 -8.17 -7.42 -16.08
C ILE A 108 -9.37 -8.30 -15.72
N LEU A 109 -9.12 -9.45 -15.09
CA LEU A 109 -10.16 -10.40 -14.72
C LEU A 109 -10.64 -10.20 -13.28
N GLY A 110 -9.77 -9.72 -12.39
CA GLY A 110 -10.09 -9.43 -11.00
C GLY A 110 -8.95 -9.78 -10.05
N SER A 111 -9.29 -9.91 -8.77
CA SER A 111 -8.42 -10.44 -7.72
C SER A 111 -9.05 -11.71 -7.14
N VAL A 112 -8.23 -12.58 -6.57
CA VAL A 112 -8.72 -13.76 -5.82
C VAL A 112 -8.07 -13.74 -4.46
N GLN A 113 -8.85 -13.84 -3.40
CA GLN A 113 -8.31 -13.88 -2.05
C GLN A 113 -8.88 -15.07 -1.31
N ASN A 114 -8.19 -15.52 -0.27
CA ASN A 114 -8.80 -16.42 0.70
C ASN A 114 -9.64 -15.62 1.72
N ALA A 115 -10.41 -16.29 2.58
CA ALA A 115 -11.24 -15.64 3.60
C ALA A 115 -10.43 -14.88 4.67
N SER A 116 -9.10 -15.04 4.71
CA SER A 116 -8.19 -14.23 5.53
C SER A 116 -7.63 -13.02 4.76
N GLY A 117 -8.07 -12.77 3.52
CA GLY A 117 -7.61 -11.66 2.68
C GLY A 117 -6.27 -11.92 1.96
N HIS A 118 -5.78 -13.16 1.91
CA HIS A 118 -4.53 -13.49 1.20
C HIS A 118 -4.79 -14.23 -0.11
N GLY A 119 -4.14 -13.84 -1.21
CA GLY A 119 -4.26 -14.57 -2.47
C GLY A 119 -3.48 -13.91 -3.59
N PHE A 120 -4.15 -13.67 -4.71
CA PHE A 120 -3.62 -13.02 -5.90
C PHE A 120 -4.21 -11.62 -6.05
N ASP A 121 -3.33 -10.63 -6.05
CA ASP A 121 -3.69 -9.22 -6.12
C ASP A 121 -4.34 -8.86 -7.47
N VAL A 122 -3.78 -9.33 -8.59
CA VAL A 122 -4.34 -9.08 -9.92
C VAL A 122 -4.21 -10.32 -10.82
N VAL A 123 -5.33 -10.75 -11.39
CA VAL A 123 -5.41 -11.78 -12.41
C VAL A 123 -5.76 -11.14 -13.74
N THR A 124 -4.99 -11.44 -14.78
CA THR A 124 -5.19 -10.86 -16.11
C THR A 124 -5.09 -11.89 -17.22
N LYS A 125 -5.68 -11.58 -18.38
CA LYS A 125 -5.57 -12.37 -19.61
C LYS A 125 -4.89 -11.54 -20.70
N LYS A 126 -3.93 -12.13 -21.41
CA LYS A 126 -3.35 -11.56 -22.63
C LYS A 126 -3.22 -12.68 -23.67
N GLY A 127 -4.01 -12.58 -24.74
CA GLY A 127 -4.21 -13.71 -25.66
C GLY A 127 -4.76 -14.93 -24.90
N ASN A 128 -4.08 -16.08 -25.01
CA ASN A 128 -4.45 -17.31 -24.31
C ASN A 128 -3.74 -17.51 -22.96
N VAL A 129 -2.88 -16.57 -22.56
CA VAL A 129 -2.10 -16.66 -21.32
C VAL A 129 -2.82 -15.96 -20.18
N ILE A 130 -2.99 -16.67 -19.07
CA ILE A 130 -3.44 -16.11 -17.79
C ILE A 130 -2.21 -15.70 -16.99
N ASN A 131 -2.21 -14.49 -16.46
CA ASN A 131 -1.13 -13.98 -15.63
C ASN A 131 -1.67 -13.74 -14.22
N ILE A 132 -1.05 -14.38 -13.25
CA ILE A 132 -1.23 -14.09 -11.82
C ILE A 132 -0.15 -13.10 -11.42
N ILE A 133 -0.57 -12.01 -10.79
CA ILE A 133 0.30 -10.89 -10.49
C ILE A 133 0.15 -10.55 -9.02
N GLU A 134 1.25 -10.68 -8.30
CA GLU A 134 1.41 -10.13 -6.97
C GLU A 134 1.89 -8.68 -7.10
N VAL A 135 1.32 -7.78 -6.32
CA VAL A 135 1.65 -6.35 -6.32
C VAL A 135 2.32 -5.99 -5.01
N LYS A 136 3.51 -5.39 -5.10
CA LYS A 136 4.23 -4.90 -3.91
C LYS A 136 4.41 -3.40 -3.96
N THR A 137 4.02 -2.74 -2.89
CA THR A 137 4.11 -1.28 -2.72
C THR A 137 5.06 -0.94 -1.59
N SER A 138 6.36 -1.04 -1.86
CA SER A 138 7.40 -0.70 -0.88
C SER A 138 8.77 -0.63 -1.56
N GLN A 139 9.77 -0.18 -0.81
CA GLN A 139 11.19 -0.32 -1.17
C GLN A 139 11.79 -1.68 -0.78
N SER A 140 11.01 -2.60 -0.20
CA SER A 140 11.56 -3.86 0.32
C SER A 140 12.16 -4.70 -0.80
N ASN A 141 13.28 -5.38 -0.50
CA ASN A 141 13.97 -6.26 -1.42
C ASN A 141 13.01 -7.25 -2.10
N TRP A 142 13.08 -7.31 -3.43
CA TRP A 142 12.30 -8.21 -4.28
C TRP A 142 12.37 -9.64 -3.72
N ARG A 143 11.22 -10.27 -3.39
CA ARG A 143 11.21 -11.71 -3.11
C ARG A 143 11.74 -12.42 -4.35
N SER A 144 12.77 -13.26 -4.20
CA SER A 144 13.40 -13.92 -5.35
C SER A 144 12.35 -14.64 -6.20
N LYS A 145 12.35 -14.36 -7.51
CA LYS A 145 11.42 -14.98 -8.48
C LYS A 145 11.43 -16.51 -8.44
N ALA A 146 12.53 -17.11 -7.96
CA ALA A 146 12.71 -18.55 -7.81
C ALA A 146 11.57 -19.22 -7.00
N ASN A 147 11.00 -18.52 -6.01
CA ASN A 147 9.95 -19.10 -5.15
C ASN A 147 8.52 -18.80 -5.63
N MET A 148 8.35 -18.01 -6.68
CA MET A 148 7.03 -17.55 -7.12
C MET A 148 6.14 -18.66 -7.71
N PRO A 149 6.67 -19.64 -8.49
CA PRO A 149 5.88 -20.81 -8.90
C PRO A 149 5.36 -21.62 -7.71
N LYS A 150 6.25 -21.97 -6.77
CA LYS A 150 5.88 -22.69 -5.54
C LYS A 150 4.85 -21.92 -4.70
N TRP A 151 5.04 -20.61 -4.56
CA TRP A 151 4.08 -19.75 -3.86
C TRP A 151 2.72 -19.73 -4.57
N THR A 152 2.71 -19.65 -5.90
CA THR A 152 1.48 -19.65 -6.70
C THR A 152 0.73 -20.97 -6.51
N ASP A 153 1.41 -22.10 -6.66
CA ASP A 153 0.83 -23.43 -6.51
C ASP A 153 0.25 -23.65 -5.11
N ASN A 154 0.97 -23.22 -4.07
CA ASN A 154 0.49 -23.29 -2.70
C ASN A 154 -0.76 -22.44 -2.48
N ASN A 155 -0.84 -21.24 -3.08
CA ASN A 155 -2.03 -20.40 -2.93
C ASN A 155 -3.21 -20.93 -3.72
N ILE A 156 -3.01 -21.46 -4.94
CA ILE A 156 -4.07 -22.15 -5.69
C ILE A 156 -4.66 -23.25 -4.83
N ALA A 157 -3.83 -24.15 -4.30
CA ALA A 157 -4.28 -25.28 -3.46
C ALA A 157 -5.03 -24.82 -2.19
N LYS A 158 -4.54 -23.76 -1.52
CA LYS A 158 -5.19 -23.22 -0.32
C LYS A 158 -6.56 -22.62 -0.61
N ILE A 159 -6.69 -21.90 -1.73
CA ILE A 159 -7.92 -21.23 -2.13
C ILE A 159 -8.93 -22.25 -2.62
N SER A 160 -8.58 -23.10 -3.58
CA SER A 160 -9.53 -24.07 -4.17
C SER A 160 -9.89 -25.20 -3.22
N GLY A 161 -8.95 -25.64 -2.37
CA GLY A 161 -9.20 -26.69 -1.38
C GLY A 161 -9.86 -26.21 -0.08
N ASN A 162 -10.10 -24.90 0.08
CA ASN A 162 -10.51 -24.30 1.37
C ASN A 162 -9.72 -24.87 2.56
N THR A 163 -8.41 -25.05 2.41
CA THR A 163 -7.64 -25.86 3.38
C THR A 163 -7.55 -25.24 4.77
N ASN A 164 -7.89 -23.96 4.89
CA ASN A 164 -7.95 -23.24 6.17
C ASN A 164 -9.36 -23.24 6.79
N GLY A 165 -10.34 -23.92 6.17
CA GLY A 165 -11.71 -24.10 6.68
C GLY A 165 -12.61 -22.85 6.65
N ARG A 166 -12.17 -21.74 6.06
CA ARG A 166 -12.85 -20.43 6.14
C ARG A 166 -13.74 -20.08 4.93
N TRP A 167 -13.74 -20.91 3.88
CA TRP A 167 -14.55 -20.76 2.66
C TRP A 167 -15.57 -21.90 2.49
N SER A 168 -16.60 -21.94 3.33
CA SER A 168 -17.76 -22.80 3.05
C SER A 168 -18.59 -22.28 1.86
N ASN A 169 -18.58 -20.96 1.61
CA ASN A 169 -19.42 -20.30 0.60
C ASN A 169 -18.59 -19.32 -0.27
N MET A 170 -17.70 -19.84 -1.13
CA MET A 170 -16.94 -18.98 -2.05
C MET A 170 -17.87 -18.33 -3.10
N PRO A 171 -17.84 -16.98 -3.26
CA PRO A 171 -18.60 -16.29 -4.28
C PRO A 171 -18.30 -16.80 -5.68
N ASP A 172 -19.34 -16.86 -6.51
CA ASP A 172 -19.24 -17.37 -7.88
C ASP A 172 -18.17 -16.66 -8.71
N TYR A 173 -17.96 -15.35 -8.49
CA TYR A 173 -16.92 -14.62 -9.21
C TYR A 173 -15.51 -15.16 -8.91
N GLN A 174 -15.22 -15.48 -7.64
CA GLN A 174 -13.92 -16.05 -7.27
C GLN A 174 -13.81 -17.50 -7.76
N LYS A 175 -14.90 -18.27 -7.67
CA LYS A 175 -14.95 -19.64 -8.19
C LYS A 175 -14.65 -19.69 -9.69
N ASN A 176 -15.36 -18.89 -10.47
CA ASN A 176 -15.18 -18.81 -11.92
C ASN A 176 -13.76 -18.35 -12.30
N LEU A 177 -13.18 -17.44 -11.53
CA LEU A 177 -11.82 -16.96 -11.75
C LEU A 177 -10.77 -18.03 -11.38
N MET A 178 -10.99 -18.78 -10.30
CA MET A 178 -10.16 -19.93 -9.92
C MET A 178 -10.23 -21.05 -10.96
N ASP A 179 -11.42 -21.39 -11.46
CA ASP A 179 -11.59 -22.36 -12.55
C ASP A 179 -10.80 -21.94 -13.81
N THR A 180 -10.79 -20.63 -14.10
CA THR A 180 -10.02 -20.07 -15.22
C THR A 180 -8.52 -20.24 -15.01
N ILE A 181 -8.03 -19.99 -13.79
CA ILE A 181 -6.63 -20.16 -13.40
C ILE A 181 -6.22 -21.64 -13.50
N GLU A 182 -7.01 -22.55 -12.94
CA GLU A 182 -6.72 -23.98 -12.94
C GLU A 182 -6.69 -24.55 -14.36
N LYS A 183 -7.65 -24.17 -15.21
CA LYS A 183 -7.66 -24.54 -16.64
C LYS A 183 -6.42 -24.02 -17.36
N ALA A 184 -5.99 -22.78 -17.07
CA ALA A 184 -4.79 -22.22 -17.68
C ALA A 184 -3.52 -22.96 -17.21
N LYS A 185 -3.47 -23.37 -15.94
CA LYS A 185 -2.36 -24.16 -15.38
C LYS A 185 -2.24 -25.51 -16.07
N VAL A 186 -3.34 -26.26 -16.21
CA VAL A 186 -3.36 -27.56 -16.89
C VAL A 186 -2.91 -27.44 -18.34
N LYS A 187 -3.28 -26.35 -19.03
CA LYS A 187 -2.89 -26.08 -20.42
C LYS A 187 -1.46 -25.54 -20.58
N GLY A 188 -0.71 -25.32 -19.49
CA GLY A 188 0.62 -24.70 -19.55
C GLY A 188 0.61 -23.20 -19.91
N ASN A 189 -0.55 -22.55 -19.83
CA ASN A 189 -0.76 -21.15 -20.20
C ASN A 189 -0.86 -20.21 -18.99
N LEU A 190 -0.43 -20.67 -17.81
CA LEU A 190 -0.38 -19.86 -16.59
C LEU A 190 1.01 -19.25 -16.41
N ASN A 191 1.06 -17.93 -16.27
CA ASN A 191 2.28 -17.19 -15.98
C ASN A 191 2.17 -16.48 -14.63
N ASN A 192 3.28 -16.43 -13.90
CA ASN A 192 3.36 -15.84 -12.57
C ASN A 192 4.29 -14.63 -12.65
N LYS A 193 3.78 -13.43 -12.40
CA LYS A 193 4.56 -12.19 -12.45
C LYS A 193 4.54 -11.50 -11.09
N LEU A 194 5.63 -10.79 -10.78
CA LEU A 194 5.66 -9.83 -9.68
C LEU A 194 5.71 -8.44 -10.29
N LEU A 195 4.81 -7.57 -9.85
CA LEU A 195 4.83 -6.16 -10.21
C LEU A 195 5.13 -5.36 -8.95
N GLN A 196 6.26 -4.65 -8.95
CA GLN A 196 6.62 -3.78 -7.83
C GLN A 196 6.36 -2.32 -8.20
N ILE A 197 5.72 -1.62 -7.30
CA ILE A 197 5.50 -0.19 -7.37
C ILE A 197 6.41 0.44 -6.32
N ASN A 198 7.43 1.11 -6.83
CA ASN A 198 8.40 1.80 -6.00
C ASN A 198 7.88 3.19 -5.67
N ILE A 199 7.82 3.47 -4.37
CA ILE A 199 7.50 4.78 -3.83
C ILE A 199 8.78 5.28 -3.16
N ASP A 200 9.43 6.27 -3.78
CA ASP A 200 10.60 6.95 -3.22
C ASP A 200 10.22 8.34 -2.67
N GLU A 201 11.21 9.14 -2.26
CA GLU A 201 10.95 10.45 -1.63
C GLU A 201 10.40 11.49 -2.61
N ARG A 202 10.55 11.27 -3.92
CA ARG A 202 10.30 12.29 -4.95
C ARG A 202 9.37 11.82 -6.06
N SER A 203 9.09 10.52 -6.15
CA SER A 203 8.35 9.94 -7.26
C SER A 203 7.74 8.58 -6.96
N ILE A 204 6.62 8.34 -7.64
CA ILE A 204 5.92 7.07 -7.66
C ILE A 204 6.18 6.42 -9.02
N ARG A 205 6.83 5.24 -9.03
CA ARG A 205 7.23 4.54 -10.27
C ARG A 205 6.79 3.09 -10.25
N VAL A 206 6.20 2.64 -11.36
CA VAL A 206 5.83 1.25 -11.58
C VAL A 206 6.95 0.52 -12.31
N LYS A 207 7.43 -0.60 -11.77
CA LYS A 207 8.39 -1.48 -12.44
C LYS A 207 7.86 -2.91 -12.47
N CYS A 208 7.75 -3.47 -13.67
CA CYS A 208 7.49 -4.89 -13.86
C CYS A 208 8.83 -5.57 -14.15
N LYS A 209 9.16 -6.66 -13.45
CA LYS A 209 10.28 -7.53 -13.83
C LYS A 209 9.81 -8.94 -14.03
#